data_AF-A0A0T5Z8J4-F1
#
_entry.id   AF-A0A0T5Z8J4-F1
#
_cell.length_a   1.000
_cell.length_b   1.000
_cell.length_c   1.000
_cell.angle_alpha   90.00
_cell.angle_beta   90.00
_cell.angle_gamma   90.00
#
_symmetry.space_group_name_H-M   'P 1'
#
loop_
_entity.id
_entity.type
_entity.pdbx_description
1 polymer ?
#
loop_
_entity_poly.entity_id
_entity_poly.type
_entity_poly.pdbx_seq_one_letter_code
_entity_poly.pdbx_strand_id
1 'polypeptide(L)'
;MEKQSHPEQLDAIYSMISRGQQSVRMDPHTLLIWGGAGGFLAIFTDLLITDARFPERWSQALAVFLLVGGVLTTAGLFDYRFTRRLRWRQDRTLSFVQRQLTKVWWILMGLGVLMSVATMFYGGGYMIFAAWIFLVGLALVIHGLFSEQPLEWYGASMMLASVLLLALGADYQLTQWFAAALFGAGMPLLGLILRYQPQMRRLVALSALVGWGLLVCLMAEAGYQMTRVSFDSQAEPIRLADFAVDQARGEQIVSLPVGSPVPLYLTWEGNLLQSSELEPIPLRLSQPLEILMRDGVPEGHYRIGGGEWKEISYNFRVPRLTIQALIDKETGPRIDTSLRVEIGE
;
A
#
# COMPACT_ATOMS: atom_id res chain seq x y z
N MET A 1 54.74 29.09 -22.55
CA MET A 1 53.33 29.28 -22.12
C MET A 1 52.48 29.24 -23.37
N GLU A 2 52.04 28.03 -23.71
CA GLU A 2 51.30 27.75 -24.93
C GLU A 2 49.85 28.22 -24.72
N LYS A 3 49.41 29.13 -25.58
CA LYS A 3 48.09 29.77 -25.50
C LYS A 3 47.07 28.75 -26.00
N GLN A 4 46.54 27.93 -25.08
CA GLN A 4 45.48 26.96 -25.36
C GLN A 4 44.36 27.64 -26.16
N SER A 5 43.99 27.02 -27.26
CA SER A 5 43.12 27.56 -28.28
C SER A 5 41.69 27.74 -27.74
N HIS A 6 41.20 28.98 -27.72
CA HIS A 6 39.79 29.33 -27.45
C HIS A 6 38.72 28.44 -28.13
N PRO A 7 38.92 27.89 -29.35
CA PRO A 7 37.95 26.94 -29.93
C PRO A 7 37.77 25.64 -29.13
N GLU A 8 38.82 25.08 -28.52
CA GLU A 8 38.69 23.84 -27.73
C GLU A 8 37.89 24.07 -26.44
N GLN A 9 38.03 25.25 -25.82
CA GLN A 9 37.21 25.64 -24.67
C GLN A 9 35.75 25.86 -25.05
N LEU A 10 35.48 26.50 -26.19
CA LEU A 10 34.12 26.71 -26.67
C LEU A 10 33.46 25.39 -27.09
N ASP A 11 34.17 24.47 -27.74
CA ASP A 11 33.68 23.12 -28.04
C ASP A 11 33.48 22.28 -26.78
N ALA A 12 34.32 22.44 -25.75
CA ALA A 12 34.10 21.83 -24.43
C ALA A 12 32.84 22.39 -23.76
N ILE A 13 32.58 23.70 -23.86
CA ILE A 13 31.37 24.35 -23.34
C ILE A 13 30.13 23.94 -24.14
N TYR A 14 30.20 23.92 -25.47
CA TYR A 14 29.10 23.49 -26.35
C TYR A 14 28.81 21.99 -26.18
N SER A 15 29.83 21.16 -26.05
CA SER A 15 29.66 19.74 -25.74
C SER A 15 29.13 19.53 -24.31
N MET A 16 29.49 20.37 -23.33
CA MET A 16 28.89 20.34 -21.99
C MET A 16 27.42 20.79 -21.99
N ILE A 17 27.07 21.85 -22.72
CA ILE A 17 25.71 22.38 -22.81
C ILE A 17 24.82 21.40 -23.59
N SER A 18 25.30 20.88 -24.72
CA SER A 18 24.56 19.87 -25.50
C SER A 18 24.43 18.53 -24.76
N ARG A 19 25.42 18.11 -23.97
CA ARG A 19 25.30 16.95 -23.06
C ARG A 19 24.33 17.21 -21.90
N GLY A 20 24.22 18.46 -21.44
CA GLY A 20 23.25 18.90 -20.44
C GLY A 20 21.80 18.94 -20.96
N GLN A 21 21.62 19.12 -22.27
CA GLN A 21 20.32 19.14 -22.94
C GLN A 21 19.78 17.76 -23.34
N GLN A 22 20.50 16.66 -23.06
CA GLN A 22 19.93 15.33 -23.27
C GLN A 22 18.80 15.09 -22.28
N SER A 23 17.58 14.94 -22.82
CA SER A 23 16.39 14.60 -22.05
C SER A 23 16.64 13.36 -21.20
N VAL A 24 16.18 13.41 -19.94
CA VAL A 24 16.24 12.25 -19.08
C VAL A 24 15.32 11.20 -19.67
N ARG A 25 15.79 9.96 -19.79
CA ARG A 25 14.95 8.83 -20.22
C ARG A 25 15.03 7.74 -19.18
N MET A 26 13.87 7.22 -18.79
CA MET A 26 13.82 5.99 -18.01
C MET A 26 14.00 4.81 -18.94
N ASP A 27 14.88 3.91 -18.54
CA ASP A 27 15.13 2.67 -19.26
C ASP A 27 14.05 1.64 -18.87
N PRO A 28 13.49 0.85 -19.81
CA PRO A 28 12.37 -0.07 -19.52
C PRO A 28 12.66 -1.10 -18.40
N HIS A 29 13.92 -1.52 -18.25
CA HIS A 29 14.31 -2.46 -17.19
C HIS A 29 14.13 -1.87 -15.79
N THR A 30 14.25 -0.55 -15.63
CA THR A 30 14.05 0.12 -14.35
C THR A 30 12.61 -0.08 -13.88
N LEU A 31 11.63 0.20 -14.73
CA LEU A 31 10.22 0.00 -14.39
C LEU A 31 9.86 -1.47 -14.16
N LEU A 32 10.52 -2.39 -14.88
CA LEU A 32 10.35 -3.83 -14.65
C LEU A 32 10.88 -4.26 -13.27
N ILE A 33 12.10 -3.84 -12.91
CA ILE A 33 12.75 -4.24 -11.65
C ILE A 33 12.00 -3.65 -10.45
N TRP A 34 11.73 -2.35 -10.47
CA TRP A 34 10.99 -1.68 -9.39
C TRP A 34 9.53 -2.13 -9.34
N GLY A 35 8.92 -2.42 -10.49
CA GLY A 35 7.56 -2.95 -10.58
C GLY A 35 7.45 -4.34 -9.98
N GLY A 36 8.34 -5.25 -10.38
CA GLY A 36 8.42 -6.60 -9.81
C GLY A 36 8.67 -6.59 -8.30
N ALA A 37 9.56 -5.70 -7.83
CA ALA A 37 9.81 -5.52 -6.40
C ALA A 37 8.57 -5.01 -5.64
N GLY A 38 7.87 -4.01 -6.18
CA GLY A 38 6.64 -3.48 -5.59
C GLY A 38 5.49 -4.48 -5.59
N GLY A 39 5.30 -5.22 -6.68
CA GLY A 39 4.29 -6.28 -6.78
C GLY A 39 4.56 -7.44 -5.84
N PHE A 40 5.84 -7.83 -5.69
CA PHE A 40 6.25 -8.82 -4.69
C PHE A 40 5.92 -8.35 -3.28
N LEU A 41 6.29 -7.12 -2.91
CA LEU A 41 5.97 -6.58 -1.59
C LEU A 41 4.46 -6.50 -1.35
N ALA A 42 3.67 -6.11 -2.35
CA ALA A 42 2.22 -6.01 -2.21
C ALA A 42 1.57 -7.36 -1.88
N ILE A 43 2.02 -8.46 -2.49
CA ILE A 43 1.43 -9.79 -2.30
C ILE A 43 2.00 -10.50 -1.06
N PHE A 44 3.31 -10.42 -0.85
CA PHE A 44 3.99 -11.30 0.11
C PHE A 44 4.18 -10.70 1.49
N THR A 45 3.95 -9.40 1.70
CA THR A 45 4.17 -8.79 3.03
C THR A 45 3.30 -9.45 4.09
N ASP A 46 2.00 -9.58 3.87
CA ASP A 46 1.07 -10.14 4.86
C ASP A 46 1.24 -11.67 5.01
N LEU A 47 1.74 -12.35 3.96
CA LEU A 47 2.05 -13.79 4.02
C LEU A 47 3.32 -14.09 4.84
N LEU A 48 4.26 -13.14 4.88
CA LEU A 48 5.54 -13.29 5.56
C LEU A 48 5.49 -12.77 6.99
N ILE A 49 4.75 -11.68 7.23
CA ILE A 49 4.67 -10.98 8.51
C ILE A 49 3.26 -11.14 9.05
N THR A 50 3.09 -12.15 9.92
CA THR A 50 1.83 -12.44 10.60
C THR A 50 1.98 -12.25 12.10
N ASP A 51 0.87 -11.95 12.78
CA ASP A 51 0.82 -11.81 14.24
C ASP A 51 1.30 -13.08 14.96
N ALA A 52 1.06 -14.26 14.37
CA ALA A 52 1.54 -15.53 14.90
C ALA A 52 3.07 -15.70 14.84
N ARG A 53 3.74 -15.13 13.83
CA ARG A 53 5.21 -15.20 13.69
C ARG A 53 5.92 -14.08 14.44
N PHE A 54 5.29 -12.92 14.54
CA PHE A 54 5.84 -11.71 15.16
C PHE A 54 4.80 -11.13 16.12
N PRO A 55 4.69 -11.63 17.37
CA PRO A 55 3.65 -11.18 18.30
C PRO A 55 3.92 -9.77 18.86
N GLU A 56 5.20 -9.36 18.94
CA GLU A 56 5.57 -8.05 19.48
C GLU A 56 5.69 -6.98 18.38
N ARG A 57 5.13 -5.78 18.61
CA ARG A 57 5.12 -4.67 17.63
C ARG A 57 6.51 -4.25 17.16
N TRP A 58 7.50 -4.23 18.06
CA TRP A 58 8.89 -3.91 17.70
C TRP A 58 9.49 -4.96 16.75
N SER A 59 9.18 -6.23 16.95
CA SER A 59 9.62 -7.32 16.09
C SER A 59 8.97 -7.24 14.71
N GLN A 60 7.67 -6.93 14.63
CA GLN A 60 6.94 -6.69 13.38
C GLN A 60 7.54 -5.50 12.61
N ALA A 61 7.76 -4.38 13.29
CA ALA A 61 8.33 -3.17 12.71
C ALA A 61 9.73 -3.44 12.11
N LEU A 62 10.58 -4.18 12.82
CA LEU A 62 11.90 -4.58 12.33
C LEU A 62 11.79 -5.53 11.13
N ALA A 63 10.88 -6.49 11.17
CA ALA A 63 10.65 -7.42 10.06
C ALA A 63 10.20 -6.68 8.79
N VAL A 64 9.26 -5.73 8.91
CA VAL A 64 8.82 -4.87 7.80
C VAL A 64 9.99 -4.04 7.27
N PHE A 65 10.75 -3.40 8.15
CA PHE A 65 11.92 -2.61 7.76
C PHE A 65 12.93 -3.43 6.95
N LEU A 66 13.26 -4.63 7.44
CA LEU A 66 14.22 -5.52 6.79
C LEU A 66 13.68 -6.07 5.46
N LEU A 67 12.40 -6.45 5.41
CA LEU A 67 11.77 -6.98 4.20
C LEU A 67 11.69 -5.90 3.11
N VAL A 68 11.04 -4.77 3.42
CA VAL A 68 10.82 -3.69 2.46
C VAL A 68 12.17 -3.06 2.08
N GLY A 69 12.99 -2.70 3.07
CA GLY A 69 14.31 -2.13 2.84
C GLY A 69 15.23 -3.07 2.07
N GLY A 70 15.22 -4.36 2.39
CA GLY A 70 16.01 -5.39 1.71
C GLY A 70 15.60 -5.58 0.25
N VAL A 71 14.30 -5.67 -0.03
CA VAL A 71 13.78 -5.78 -1.40
C VAL A 71 14.10 -4.54 -2.22
N LEU A 72 13.86 -3.33 -1.70
CA LEU A 72 14.15 -2.08 -2.42
C LEU A 72 15.66 -1.88 -2.65
N THR A 73 16.50 -2.22 -1.67
CA THR A 73 17.97 -2.19 -1.83
C THR A 73 18.43 -3.16 -2.92
N THR A 74 17.86 -4.36 -2.95
CA THR A 74 18.15 -5.37 -3.97
C THR A 74 17.72 -4.91 -5.35
N ALA A 75 16.48 -4.39 -5.48
CA ALA A 75 15.96 -3.81 -6.71
C ALA A 75 16.86 -2.68 -7.22
N GLY A 76 17.24 -1.75 -6.35
CA GLY A 76 18.14 -0.67 -6.67
C GLY A 76 19.54 -1.12 -7.10
N LEU A 77 20.09 -2.18 -6.50
CA LEU A 77 21.37 -2.75 -6.89
C LEU A 77 21.30 -3.40 -8.27
N PHE A 78 20.23 -4.13 -8.57
CA PHE A 78 20.00 -4.69 -9.90
C PHE A 78 19.84 -3.59 -10.94
N ASP A 79 18.97 -2.61 -10.67
CA ASP A 79 18.74 -1.47 -11.57
C ASP A 79 20.04 -0.69 -11.84
N TYR A 80 20.84 -0.41 -10.81
CA TYR A 80 22.16 0.21 -10.96
C TYR A 80 23.09 -0.64 -11.85
N ARG A 81 23.16 -1.96 -11.61
CA ARG A 81 24.03 -2.87 -12.38
C ARG A 81 23.61 -2.93 -13.85
N PHE A 82 22.31 -3.07 -14.14
CA PHE A 82 21.81 -3.12 -15.51
C PHE A 82 22.00 -1.78 -16.22
N THR A 83 21.66 -0.67 -15.56
CA THR A 83 21.84 0.68 -16.09
C THR A 83 23.31 0.98 -16.41
N ARG A 84 24.24 0.60 -15.52
CA ARG A 84 25.68 0.76 -15.75
C ARG A 84 26.16 -0.07 -16.94
N ARG A 85 25.76 -1.34 -17.03
CA ARG A 85 26.12 -2.23 -18.16
C ARG A 85 25.58 -1.73 -19.50
N LEU A 86 24.33 -1.28 -19.54
CA LEU A 86 23.70 -0.77 -20.76
C LEU A 86 24.40 0.49 -21.26
N ARG A 87 24.70 1.42 -20.35
CA ARG A 87 25.33 2.70 -20.70
C ARG A 87 26.78 2.56 -21.11
N TRP A 88 27.53 1.64 -20.50
CA TRP A 88 28.89 1.30 -20.94
C TRP A 88 28.92 0.74 -22.36
N ARG A 89 27.89 0.02 -22.80
CA ARG A 89 27.79 -0.49 -24.18
C ARG A 89 27.40 0.59 -25.20
N GLN A 90 26.88 1.72 -24.73
CA GLN A 90 26.33 2.79 -25.58
C GLN A 90 27.16 4.09 -25.48
N ASP A 91 28.29 4.09 -24.76
CA ASP A 91 29.12 5.26 -24.45
C ASP A 91 28.31 6.48 -23.94
N ARG A 92 27.24 6.22 -23.17
CA ARG A 92 26.38 7.27 -22.60
C ARG A 92 26.83 7.65 -21.19
N THR A 93 27.04 8.93 -20.94
CA THR A 93 27.30 9.47 -19.59
C THR A 93 26.00 9.85 -18.86
N LEU A 94 25.95 9.74 -17.54
CA LEU A 94 24.79 10.18 -16.74
C LEU A 94 24.73 11.70 -16.65
N SER A 95 23.59 12.27 -17.05
CA SER A 95 23.33 13.69 -16.87
C SER A 95 23.32 14.05 -15.38
N PHE A 96 23.62 15.31 -15.06
CA PHE A 96 23.53 15.81 -13.69
C PHE A 96 22.10 15.68 -13.15
N VAL A 97 21.10 16.03 -13.96
CA VAL A 97 19.68 15.95 -13.61
C VAL A 97 19.28 14.52 -13.25
N GLN A 98 19.68 13.53 -14.05
CA GLN A 98 19.37 12.13 -13.77
C GLN A 98 19.94 11.66 -12.42
N ARG A 99 21.13 12.12 -12.04
CA ARG A 99 21.70 11.82 -10.71
C ARG A 99 20.87 12.44 -9.58
N GLN A 100 20.37 13.66 -9.74
CA GLN A 100 19.51 14.27 -8.73
C GLN A 100 18.15 13.58 -8.63
N LEU A 101 17.55 13.22 -9.78
CA LEU A 101 16.31 12.46 -9.82
C LEU A 101 16.43 11.09 -9.13
N THR A 102 17.57 10.42 -9.32
CA THR A 102 17.86 9.16 -8.61
C THR A 102 17.93 9.35 -7.09
N LYS A 103 18.47 10.48 -6.60
CA LYS A 103 18.46 10.78 -5.16
C LYS A 103 17.04 11.02 -4.66
N VAL A 104 16.24 11.78 -5.39
CA VAL A 104 14.83 12.02 -5.05
C VAL A 104 14.05 10.70 -5.00
N TRP A 105 14.27 9.81 -5.97
CA TRP A 105 13.70 8.45 -5.97
C TRP A 105 14.02 7.71 -4.65
N TRP A 106 15.29 7.66 -4.25
CA TRP A 106 15.69 7.01 -3.01
C TRP A 106 15.15 7.68 -1.75
N ILE A 107 15.03 9.01 -1.74
CA ILE A 107 14.40 9.75 -0.63
C ILE A 107 12.93 9.33 -0.49
N LEU A 108 12.19 9.24 -1.61
CA LEU A 108 10.79 8.80 -1.59
C LEU A 108 10.64 7.34 -1.17
N MET A 109 11.54 6.45 -1.60
CA MET A 109 11.58 5.06 -1.14
C MET A 109 11.86 4.96 0.36
N GLY A 110 12.83 5.74 0.85
CA GLY A 110 13.15 5.83 2.28
C GLY A 110 11.96 6.34 3.09
N LEU A 111 11.24 7.35 2.59
CA LEU A 111 10.01 7.83 3.19
C LEU A 111 8.93 6.74 3.23
N GLY A 112 8.75 5.98 2.15
CA GLY A 112 7.81 4.85 2.11
C GLY A 112 8.15 3.77 3.15
N VAL A 113 9.43 3.42 3.32
CA VAL A 113 9.89 2.49 4.36
C VAL A 113 9.60 3.03 5.75
N LEU A 114 9.95 4.29 6.02
CA LEU A 114 9.70 4.93 7.31
C LEU A 114 8.21 4.99 7.63
N MET A 115 7.36 5.31 6.64
CA MET A 115 5.91 5.30 6.83
C MET A 115 5.39 3.89 7.12
N SER A 116 5.89 2.86 6.43
CA SER A 116 5.50 1.46 6.67
C SER A 116 5.85 1.00 8.08
N VAL A 117 7.00 1.44 8.60
CA VAL A 117 7.39 1.20 10.01
C VAL A 117 6.52 2.02 10.96
N ALA A 118 6.29 3.30 10.65
CA ALA A 118 5.49 4.19 11.49
C ALA A 118 4.05 3.70 11.66
N THR A 119 3.45 3.09 10.63
CA THR A 119 2.09 2.55 10.72
C THR A 119 1.94 1.43 11.74
N MET A 120 3.04 0.74 12.11
CA MET A 120 3.02 -0.28 13.16
C MET A 120 2.93 0.30 14.58
N PHE A 121 3.35 1.55 14.77
CA PHE A 121 3.30 2.23 16.07
C PHE A 121 2.10 3.17 16.20
N TYR A 122 1.76 3.86 15.11
CA TYR A 122 0.75 4.92 15.10
C TYR A 122 -0.56 4.52 14.42
N GLY A 123 -0.65 3.30 13.88
CA GLY A 123 -1.79 2.84 13.10
C GLY A 123 -1.81 3.40 11.67
N GLY A 124 -2.92 3.23 10.97
CA GLY A 124 -3.06 3.70 9.58
C GLY A 124 -2.53 2.72 8.51
N GLY A 125 -2.23 1.47 8.89
CA GLY A 125 -1.79 0.42 7.96
C GLY A 125 -2.76 0.20 6.80
N TYR A 126 -4.05 0.44 6.99
CA TYR A 126 -5.07 0.36 5.93
C TYR A 126 -4.81 1.30 4.74
N MET A 127 -4.02 2.38 4.92
CA MET A 127 -3.69 3.34 3.86
C MET A 127 -2.35 3.05 3.16
N ILE A 128 -1.62 2.02 3.58
CA ILE A 128 -0.20 1.88 3.24
C ILE A 128 0.01 1.70 1.73
N PHE A 129 -0.84 0.90 1.07
CA PHE A 129 -0.76 0.68 -0.38
C PHE A 129 -1.09 1.95 -1.15
N ALA A 130 -2.12 2.69 -0.74
CA ALA A 130 -2.44 3.98 -1.34
C ALA A 130 -1.27 4.98 -1.18
N ALA A 131 -0.60 5.00 -0.02
CA ALA A 131 0.57 5.84 0.20
C ALA A 131 1.74 5.46 -0.72
N TRP A 132 2.04 4.17 -0.88
CA TRP A 132 3.06 3.70 -1.82
C TRP A 132 2.74 4.05 -3.27
N ILE A 133 1.49 3.84 -3.71
CA ILE A 133 1.04 4.22 -5.05
C ILE A 133 1.24 5.72 -5.28
N PHE A 134 0.88 6.55 -4.29
CA PHE A 134 1.07 7.99 -4.36
C PHE A 134 2.54 8.38 -4.46
N LEU A 135 3.41 7.81 -3.62
CA LEU A 135 4.85 8.12 -3.61
C LEU A 135 5.53 7.73 -4.92
N VAL A 136 5.23 6.55 -5.45
CA VAL A 136 5.76 6.13 -6.76
C VAL A 136 5.20 7.00 -7.88
N GLY A 137 3.91 7.33 -7.84
CA GLY A 137 3.29 8.27 -8.78
C GLY A 137 3.97 9.63 -8.77
N LEU A 138 4.22 10.20 -7.59
CA LEU A 138 4.95 11.45 -7.41
C LEU A 138 6.38 11.34 -7.96
N ALA A 139 7.07 10.23 -7.71
CA ALA A 139 8.39 10.00 -8.24
C ALA A 139 8.39 10.00 -9.78
N LEU A 140 7.40 9.37 -10.41
CA LEU A 140 7.23 9.37 -11.87
C LEU A 140 6.87 10.76 -12.41
N VAL A 141 6.04 11.54 -11.72
CA VAL A 141 5.76 12.94 -12.08
C VAL A 141 7.05 13.76 -12.09
N ILE A 142 7.83 13.69 -11.01
CA ILE A 142 9.09 14.43 -10.90
C ILE A 142 10.07 14.00 -12.01
N HIS A 143 10.14 12.73 -12.36
CA HIS A 143 10.95 12.27 -13.49
C HIS A 143 10.41 12.74 -14.84
N GLY A 144 9.09 12.77 -15.01
CA GLY A 144 8.40 13.22 -16.21
C GLY A 144 8.67 14.69 -16.55
N LEU A 145 8.77 15.56 -15.54
CA LEU A 145 9.07 16.99 -15.73
C LEU A 145 10.41 17.26 -16.44
N PHE A 146 11.34 16.32 -16.38
CA PHE A 146 12.66 16.42 -17.01
C PHE A 146 12.88 15.40 -18.14
N SER A 147 11.82 14.72 -18.55
CA SER A 147 11.84 13.66 -19.55
C SER A 147 11.02 14.05 -20.78
N GLU A 148 11.47 13.59 -21.96
CA GLU A 148 10.64 13.64 -23.18
C GLU A 148 9.51 12.61 -23.16
N GLN A 149 9.62 11.60 -22.30
CA GLN A 149 8.60 10.58 -22.14
C GLN A 149 7.48 11.13 -21.25
N PRO A 150 6.20 10.85 -21.55
CA PRO A 150 5.06 11.35 -20.79
C PRO A 150 4.84 10.60 -19.47
N LEU A 151 5.91 10.35 -18.71
CA LEU A 151 5.85 9.75 -17.37
C LEU A 151 4.97 10.57 -16.42
N GLU A 152 4.90 11.89 -16.62
CA GLU A 152 4.09 12.78 -15.81
C GLU A 152 2.61 12.38 -15.80
N TRP A 153 2.06 11.95 -16.93
CA TRP A 153 0.66 11.57 -17.04
C TRP A 153 0.37 10.24 -16.35
N TYR A 154 1.28 9.28 -16.47
CA TYR A 154 1.18 8.00 -15.75
C TYR A 154 1.34 8.22 -14.24
N GLY A 155 2.34 8.99 -13.82
CA GLY A 155 2.53 9.33 -12.41
C GLY A 155 1.34 10.08 -11.81
N ALA A 156 0.80 11.07 -12.52
CA ALA A 156 -0.40 11.80 -12.09
C ALA A 156 -1.63 10.88 -11.99
N SER A 157 -1.79 9.96 -12.94
CA SER A 157 -2.89 8.98 -12.88
C SER A 157 -2.77 8.03 -11.68
N MET A 158 -1.55 7.62 -11.30
CA MET A 158 -1.31 6.83 -10.09
C MET A 158 -1.65 7.61 -8.82
N MET A 159 -1.23 8.88 -8.74
CA MET A 159 -1.57 9.75 -7.61
C MET A 159 -3.08 9.95 -7.48
N LEU A 160 -3.76 10.20 -8.60
CA LEU A 160 -5.21 10.35 -8.64
C LEU A 160 -5.92 9.05 -8.23
N ALA A 161 -5.48 7.89 -8.73
CA ALA A 161 -6.02 6.59 -8.34
C ALA A 161 -5.85 6.33 -6.84
N SER A 162 -4.68 6.63 -6.27
CA SER A 162 -4.44 6.54 -4.83
C SER A 162 -5.42 7.39 -4.01
N VAL A 163 -5.61 8.66 -4.40
CA VAL A 163 -6.56 9.56 -3.72
C VAL A 163 -8.00 9.04 -3.85
N LEU A 164 -8.38 8.54 -5.03
CA LEU A 164 -9.72 7.98 -5.25
C LEU A 164 -9.97 6.72 -4.41
N LEU A 165 -9.00 5.81 -4.32
CA LEU A 165 -9.09 4.62 -3.46
C LEU A 165 -9.39 5.00 -2.01
N LEU A 166 -8.68 6.02 -1.49
CA LEU A 166 -8.91 6.51 -0.13
C LEU A 166 -10.24 7.25 0.03
N ALA A 167 -10.60 8.10 -0.93
CA ALA A 167 -11.82 8.91 -0.91
C ALA A 167 -13.09 8.06 -1.02
N LEU A 168 -13.05 6.98 -1.80
CA LEU A 168 -14.12 5.99 -1.90
C LEU A 168 -14.14 5.01 -0.72
N GLY A 169 -13.14 5.09 0.16
CA GLY A 169 -13.03 4.20 1.31
C GLY A 169 -12.81 2.75 0.93
N ALA A 170 -12.07 2.49 -0.16
CA ALA A 170 -11.75 1.15 -0.64
C ALA A 170 -11.15 0.29 0.48
N ASP A 171 -11.60 -0.96 0.54
CA ASP A 171 -11.08 -1.94 1.49
C ASP A 171 -9.59 -2.22 1.26
N TYR A 172 -8.90 -2.60 2.33
CA TYR A 172 -7.48 -2.91 2.35
C TYR A 172 -7.09 -3.90 1.26
N GLN A 173 -7.81 -5.02 1.16
CA GLN A 173 -7.51 -6.09 0.21
C GLN A 173 -7.67 -5.62 -1.25
N LEU A 174 -8.66 -4.76 -1.53
CA LEU A 174 -8.80 -4.13 -2.85
C LEU A 174 -7.60 -3.21 -3.15
N THR A 175 -7.18 -2.38 -2.19
CA THR A 175 -6.01 -1.50 -2.38
C THR A 175 -4.71 -2.29 -2.54
N GLN A 176 -4.58 -3.43 -1.87
CA GLN A 176 -3.46 -4.37 -1.99
C GLN A 176 -3.38 -4.96 -3.39
N TRP A 177 -4.48 -5.54 -3.89
CA TRP A 177 -4.52 -6.10 -5.24
C TRP A 177 -4.34 -5.02 -6.31
N PHE A 178 -4.85 -3.82 -6.07
CA PHE A 178 -4.58 -2.68 -6.95
C PHE A 178 -3.09 -2.32 -6.98
N ALA A 179 -2.43 -2.23 -5.83
CA ALA A 179 -0.98 -2.00 -5.78
C ALA A 179 -0.19 -3.14 -6.42
N ALA A 180 -0.58 -4.39 -6.19
CA ALA A 180 0.04 -5.57 -6.78
C ALA A 180 -0.07 -5.56 -8.32
N ALA A 181 -1.25 -5.28 -8.86
CA ALA A 181 -1.47 -5.16 -10.30
C ALA A 181 -0.71 -3.97 -10.89
N LEU A 182 -0.78 -2.81 -10.24
CA LEU A 182 -0.14 -1.58 -10.70
C LEU A 182 1.39 -1.70 -10.74
N PHE A 183 2.00 -2.23 -9.67
CA PHE A 183 3.45 -2.41 -9.61
C PHE A 183 3.89 -3.65 -10.40
N GLY A 184 3.28 -4.80 -10.17
CA GLY A 184 3.70 -6.08 -10.73
C GLY A 184 3.47 -6.23 -12.23
N ALA A 185 2.41 -5.62 -12.78
CA ALA A 185 2.10 -5.67 -14.22
C ALA A 185 2.07 -4.27 -14.87
N GLY A 186 1.50 -3.29 -14.19
CA GLY A 186 1.35 -1.92 -14.71
C GLY A 186 2.69 -1.23 -14.99
N MET A 187 3.66 -1.26 -14.07
CA MET A 187 4.96 -0.64 -14.30
C MET A 187 5.80 -1.35 -15.38
N PRO A 188 5.91 -2.69 -15.42
CA PRO A 188 6.55 -3.38 -16.54
C PRO A 188 5.90 -3.05 -17.90
N LEU A 189 4.56 -3.03 -17.97
CA LEU A 189 3.84 -2.65 -19.18
C LEU A 189 4.12 -1.19 -19.57
N LEU A 190 4.17 -0.28 -18.59
CA LEU A 190 4.57 1.11 -18.82
C LEU A 190 5.97 1.18 -19.45
N GLY A 191 6.93 0.40 -18.97
CA GLY A 191 8.25 0.28 -19.59
C GLY A 191 8.21 -0.13 -21.07
N LEU A 192 7.30 -1.03 -21.44
CA LEU A 192 7.07 -1.41 -22.83
C LEU A 192 6.43 -0.26 -23.63
N ILE A 193 5.39 0.38 -23.11
CA ILE A 193 4.71 1.49 -23.78
C ILE A 193 5.70 2.62 -24.06
N LEU A 194 6.49 3.03 -23.06
CA LEU A 194 7.48 4.10 -23.17
C LEU A 194 8.58 3.81 -24.21
N ARG A 195 8.86 2.53 -24.50
CA ARG A 195 9.81 2.12 -25.55
C ARG A 195 9.30 2.47 -26.95
N TYR A 196 8.00 2.35 -27.19
CA TYR A 196 7.38 2.58 -28.51
C TYR A 196 6.74 3.96 -28.66
N GLN A 197 6.55 4.68 -27.54
CA GLN A 197 5.81 5.95 -27.51
C GLN A 197 6.36 7.12 -28.34
N PRO A 198 7.68 7.30 -28.54
CA PRO A 198 8.20 8.39 -29.36
C PRO A 198 7.67 8.41 -30.81
N GLN A 199 7.10 7.30 -31.27
CA GLN A 199 6.54 7.12 -32.62
C GLN A 199 5.00 7.21 -32.65
N MET A 200 4.35 7.35 -31.49
CA MET A 200 2.89 7.28 -31.37
C MET A 200 2.25 8.65 -31.58
N ARG A 201 1.17 8.69 -32.38
CA ARG A 201 0.31 9.88 -32.50
C ARG A 201 -0.39 10.14 -31.15
N ARG A 202 -0.73 11.39 -30.85
CA ARG A 202 -1.36 11.80 -29.57
C ARG A 202 -2.58 10.95 -29.16
N LEU A 203 -3.46 10.62 -30.12
CA LEU A 203 -4.63 9.76 -29.85
C LEU A 203 -4.24 8.35 -29.41
N VAL A 204 -3.19 7.77 -30.01
CA VAL A 204 -2.71 6.42 -29.65
C VAL A 204 -2.00 6.44 -28.30
N ALA A 205 -1.32 7.55 -27.97
CA ALA A 205 -0.74 7.75 -26.65
C ALA A 205 -1.81 7.85 -25.55
N LEU A 206 -2.92 8.55 -25.81
CA LEU A 206 -4.06 8.61 -24.90
C LEU A 206 -4.74 7.24 -24.75
N SER A 207 -4.95 6.51 -25.85
CA SER A 207 -5.53 5.17 -25.77
C SER A 207 -4.63 4.18 -25.03
N ALA A 208 -3.31 4.33 -25.13
CA ALA A 208 -2.35 3.54 -24.36
C ALA A 208 -2.44 3.84 -22.85
N LEU A 209 -2.57 5.11 -22.46
CA LEU A 209 -2.78 5.50 -21.05
C LEU A 209 -4.08 4.91 -20.49
N VAL A 210 -5.18 5.06 -21.23
CA VAL A 210 -6.49 4.52 -20.81
C VAL A 210 -6.46 3.00 -20.76
N GLY A 211 -5.91 2.35 -21.79
CA GLY A 211 -5.78 0.90 -21.85
C GLY A 211 -4.89 0.34 -20.73
N TRP A 212 -3.80 1.04 -20.40
CA TRP A 212 -2.94 0.71 -19.27
C TRP A 212 -3.70 0.77 -17.94
N GLY A 213 -4.42 1.87 -17.68
CA GLY A 213 -5.20 2.03 -16.45
C GLY A 213 -6.31 0.99 -16.34
N LEU A 214 -7.02 0.73 -17.44
CA LEU A 214 -8.08 -0.27 -17.51
C LEU A 214 -7.54 -1.68 -17.24
N LEU A 215 -6.39 -2.04 -17.82
CA LEU A 215 -5.76 -3.33 -17.54
C LEU A 215 -5.39 -3.48 -16.06
N VAL A 216 -4.83 -2.43 -15.44
CA VAL A 216 -4.51 -2.45 -14.00
C VAL A 216 -5.77 -2.67 -13.19
N CYS A 217 -6.86 -1.95 -13.47
CA CYS A 217 -8.14 -2.13 -12.78
C CYS A 217 -8.70 -3.54 -12.96
N LEU A 218 -8.68 -4.09 -14.19
CA LEU A 218 -9.15 -5.45 -14.45
C LEU A 218 -8.34 -6.52 -13.72
N MET A 219 -7.01 -6.37 -13.69
CA MET A 219 -6.14 -7.31 -12.96
C MET A 219 -6.32 -7.19 -11.45
N ALA A 220 -6.49 -5.99 -10.93
CA ALA A 220 -6.79 -5.75 -9.53
C ALA A 220 -8.12 -6.39 -9.13
N GLU A 221 -9.17 -6.18 -9.93
CA GLU A 221 -10.49 -6.78 -9.71
C GLU A 221 -10.42 -8.31 -9.81
N ALA A 222 -9.73 -8.86 -10.81
CA ALA A 222 -9.57 -10.30 -10.94
C ALA A 222 -8.85 -10.92 -9.72
N GLY A 223 -7.78 -10.29 -9.23
CA GLY A 223 -7.08 -10.73 -8.02
C GLY A 223 -7.95 -10.63 -6.78
N TYR A 224 -8.68 -9.52 -6.63
CA TYR A 224 -9.62 -9.31 -5.53
C TYR A 224 -10.74 -10.36 -5.51
N GLN A 225 -11.31 -10.67 -6.68
CA GLN A 225 -12.34 -11.69 -6.84
C GLN A 225 -11.80 -13.11 -6.58
N MET A 226 -10.53 -13.39 -6.93
CA MET A 226 -9.86 -14.66 -6.60
C MET A 226 -9.66 -14.85 -5.10
N THR A 227 -9.48 -13.78 -4.33
CA THR A 227 -9.43 -13.87 -2.87
C THR A 227 -10.82 -13.88 -2.22
N ARG A 228 -11.83 -13.37 -2.93
CA ARG A 228 -13.24 -13.46 -2.52
C ARG A 228 -13.90 -14.82 -2.82
N VAL A 229 -13.13 -15.86 -3.18
CA VAL A 229 -13.70 -17.21 -3.40
C VAL A 229 -14.63 -17.53 -2.24
N SER A 230 -15.91 -17.64 -2.58
CA SER A 230 -17.00 -17.72 -1.61
C SER A 230 -16.74 -18.91 -0.70
N PHE A 231 -16.26 -18.62 0.50
CA PHE A 231 -16.26 -19.58 1.57
C PHE A 231 -17.73 -19.93 1.81
N ASP A 232 -18.14 -21.14 1.43
CA ASP A 232 -19.52 -21.60 1.61
C ASP A 232 -19.49 -22.77 2.58
N SER A 233 -19.50 -22.45 3.87
CA SER A 233 -19.66 -23.47 4.90
C SER A 233 -21.07 -24.03 4.82
N GLN A 234 -21.17 -25.36 4.72
CA GLN A 234 -22.44 -26.07 4.74
C GLN A 234 -22.98 -26.31 6.16
N ALA A 235 -22.30 -25.81 7.20
CA ALA A 235 -22.79 -25.98 8.57
C ALA A 235 -24.08 -25.18 8.79
N GLU A 236 -25.03 -25.76 9.54
CA GLU A 236 -26.24 -25.03 9.89
C GLU A 236 -25.94 -23.96 10.96
N PRO A 237 -26.49 -22.74 10.84
CA PRO A 237 -26.33 -21.71 11.86
C PRO A 237 -27.00 -22.12 13.17
N ILE A 238 -26.20 -22.20 14.24
CA ILE A 238 -26.67 -22.40 15.62
C ILE A 238 -26.72 -21.06 16.36
N ARG A 239 -27.55 -20.93 17.40
CA ARG A 239 -27.59 -19.69 18.20
C ARG A 239 -26.43 -19.67 19.19
N LEU A 240 -25.98 -18.47 19.55
CA LEU A 240 -24.93 -18.30 20.58
C LEU A 240 -25.27 -19.01 21.90
N ALA A 241 -26.55 -19.03 22.30
CA ALA A 241 -27.00 -19.72 23.49
C ALA A 241 -26.76 -21.23 23.42
N ASP A 242 -26.98 -21.84 22.26
CA ASP A 242 -26.81 -23.28 22.05
C ASP A 242 -25.31 -23.63 21.94
N PHE A 243 -24.52 -22.77 21.27
CA PHE A 243 -23.06 -22.89 21.21
C PHE A 243 -22.39 -22.81 22.59
N ALA A 244 -22.94 -22.01 23.52
CA ALA A 244 -22.42 -21.91 24.87
C ALA A 244 -22.65 -23.18 25.70
N VAL A 245 -23.65 -23.99 25.35
CA VAL A 245 -23.96 -25.25 26.05
C VAL A 245 -23.19 -26.43 25.45
N ASP A 246 -23.05 -26.49 24.13
CA ASP A 246 -22.37 -27.58 23.43
C ASP A 246 -21.34 -27.05 22.42
N GLN A 247 -20.11 -26.84 22.91
CA GLN A 247 -18.94 -26.56 22.08
C GLN A 247 -18.51 -27.84 21.37
N ALA A 248 -19.26 -28.24 20.34
CA ALA A 248 -18.92 -29.40 19.56
C ALA A 248 -17.60 -29.16 18.80
N ARG A 249 -16.81 -30.22 18.66
CA ARG A 249 -15.61 -30.22 17.82
C ARG A 249 -15.99 -30.15 16.34
N GLY A 250 -15.22 -29.40 15.57
CA GLY A 250 -15.46 -29.18 14.15
C GLY A 250 -16.01 -27.79 13.83
N GLU A 251 -16.56 -27.68 12.64
CA GLU A 251 -17.00 -26.42 12.04
C GLU A 251 -18.45 -26.11 12.44
N GLN A 252 -18.67 -24.93 13.01
CA GLN A 252 -19.98 -24.47 13.46
C GLN A 252 -20.17 -23.01 13.08
N ILE A 253 -21.36 -22.65 12.62
CA ILE A 253 -21.71 -21.26 12.34
C ILE A 253 -22.52 -20.73 13.51
N VAL A 254 -21.98 -19.72 14.21
CA VAL A 254 -22.67 -19.08 15.33
C VAL A 254 -23.40 -17.85 14.83
N SER A 255 -24.72 -17.86 14.97
CA SER A 255 -25.62 -16.76 14.60
C SER A 255 -25.89 -15.84 15.80
N LEU A 256 -25.70 -14.55 15.57
CA LEU A 256 -25.93 -13.46 16.49
C LEU A 256 -27.06 -12.57 15.92
N PRO A 257 -28.26 -12.60 16.51
CA PRO A 257 -29.36 -11.76 16.03
C PRO A 257 -29.10 -10.27 16.27
N VAL A 258 -29.88 -9.43 15.58
CA VAL A 258 -29.93 -7.98 15.84
C VAL A 258 -30.20 -7.73 17.33
N GLY A 259 -29.48 -6.77 17.90
CA GLY A 259 -29.59 -6.41 19.32
C GLY A 259 -28.75 -7.28 20.25
N SER A 260 -28.04 -8.30 19.75
CA SER A 260 -27.11 -9.09 20.57
C SER A 260 -26.05 -8.21 21.22
N PRO A 261 -25.76 -8.38 22.53
CA PRO A 261 -24.77 -7.60 23.22
C PRO A 261 -23.36 -8.01 22.77
N VAL A 262 -22.53 -7.02 22.43
CA VAL A 262 -21.12 -7.20 22.10
C VAL A 262 -20.33 -6.35 23.10
N PRO A 263 -19.79 -6.95 24.17
CA PRO A 263 -19.00 -6.19 25.14
C PRO A 263 -17.70 -5.73 24.49
N LEU A 264 -17.49 -4.41 24.43
CA LEU A 264 -16.23 -3.83 23.99
C LEU A 264 -15.33 -3.58 25.20
N TYR A 265 -14.19 -4.26 25.24
CA TYR A 265 -13.16 -4.06 26.24
C TYR A 265 -12.14 -3.04 25.72
N LEU A 266 -11.93 -1.94 26.45
CA LEU A 266 -10.93 -0.93 26.14
C LEU A 266 -9.88 -0.91 27.25
N THR A 267 -8.64 -1.23 26.90
CA THR A 267 -7.49 -1.08 27.79
C THR A 267 -6.75 0.20 27.43
N TRP A 268 -6.51 1.05 28.44
CA TRP A 268 -5.75 2.29 28.30
C TRP A 268 -4.41 2.12 28.98
N GLU A 269 -3.34 2.11 28.21
CA GLU A 269 -1.98 2.06 28.73
C GLU A 269 -1.30 3.42 28.54
N GLY A 270 -0.66 3.94 29.58
CA GLY A 270 0.06 5.19 29.51
C GLY A 270 1.16 5.28 30.56
N ASN A 271 2.23 6.03 30.27
CA ASN A 271 3.36 6.19 31.19
C ASN A 271 2.95 6.82 32.55
N LEU A 272 1.89 7.63 32.55
CA LEU A 272 1.37 8.33 33.73
C LEU A 272 -0.05 7.88 34.13
N LEU A 273 -0.60 6.89 33.43
CA LEU A 273 -1.97 6.41 33.63
C LEU A 273 -1.91 4.97 34.10
N GLN A 274 -2.50 4.69 35.26
CA GLN A 274 -2.81 3.32 35.66
C GLN A 274 -4.19 2.97 35.11
N SER A 275 -4.28 1.89 34.32
CA SER A 275 -5.56 1.34 33.91
C SER A 275 -6.27 0.75 35.12
N SER A 276 -7.43 1.30 35.48
CA SER A 276 -8.43 0.51 36.19
C SER A 276 -9.17 -0.34 35.15
N GLU A 277 -9.51 -1.58 35.49
CA GLU A 277 -10.40 -2.40 34.67
C GLU A 277 -11.70 -1.63 34.43
N LEU A 278 -11.88 -1.14 33.22
CA LEU A 278 -13.09 -0.44 32.82
C LEU A 278 -14.19 -1.48 32.62
N GLU A 279 -15.40 -1.15 33.07
CA GLU A 279 -16.57 -1.94 32.71
C GLU A 279 -16.69 -2.01 31.18
N PRO A 280 -17.00 -3.18 30.61
CA PRO A 280 -17.13 -3.34 29.18
C PRO A 280 -18.25 -2.43 28.64
N ILE A 281 -17.96 -1.71 27.55
CA ILE A 281 -18.97 -0.85 26.91
C ILE A 281 -19.99 -1.75 26.22
N PRO A 282 -21.30 -1.65 26.57
CA PRO A 282 -22.32 -2.54 26.03
C PRO A 282 -22.73 -2.07 24.63
N LEU A 283 -22.07 -2.60 23.59
CA LEU A 283 -22.52 -2.41 22.21
C LEU A 283 -23.63 -3.39 21.88
N ARG A 284 -24.46 -3.04 20.90
CA ARG A 284 -25.50 -3.92 20.35
C ARG A 284 -25.35 -4.02 18.85
N LEU A 285 -25.49 -5.22 18.32
CA LEU A 285 -25.49 -5.44 16.87
C LEU A 285 -26.67 -4.72 16.22
N SER A 286 -26.39 -3.92 15.19
CA SER A 286 -27.42 -3.27 14.36
C SER A 286 -27.95 -4.17 13.25
N GLN A 287 -27.18 -5.19 12.86
CA GLN A 287 -27.49 -6.17 11.82
C GLN A 287 -27.16 -7.58 12.34
N PRO A 288 -27.82 -8.65 11.85
CA PRO A 288 -27.49 -9.99 12.29
C PRO A 288 -26.11 -10.37 11.75
N LEU A 289 -25.32 -11.03 12.58
CA LEU A 289 -23.94 -11.42 12.29
C LEU A 289 -23.81 -12.94 12.45
N GLU A 290 -23.18 -13.59 11.50
CA GLU A 290 -22.82 -14.99 11.60
C GLU A 290 -21.32 -15.13 11.54
N ILE A 291 -20.76 -15.96 12.42
CA ILE A 291 -19.32 -16.15 12.60
C ILE A 291 -19.01 -17.62 12.45
N LEU A 292 -18.00 -17.94 11.65
CA LEU A 292 -17.48 -19.28 11.55
C LEU A 292 -16.58 -19.60 12.75
N MET A 293 -16.93 -20.66 13.45
CA MET A 293 -16.16 -21.22 14.55
C MET A 293 -15.61 -22.57 14.13
N ARG A 294 -14.35 -22.85 14.46
CA ARG A 294 -13.75 -24.17 14.35
C ARG A 294 -13.16 -24.55 15.70
N ASP A 295 -13.60 -25.68 16.24
CA ASP A 295 -13.15 -26.19 17.54
C ASP A 295 -13.25 -25.15 18.68
N GLY A 296 -14.33 -24.36 18.66
CA GLY A 296 -14.61 -23.34 19.68
C GLY A 296 -13.91 -22.00 19.48
N VAL A 297 -13.11 -21.82 18.42
CA VAL A 297 -12.36 -20.58 18.13
C VAL A 297 -12.86 -19.94 16.82
N PRO A 298 -12.96 -18.60 16.72
CA PRO A 298 -13.30 -17.93 15.48
C PRO A 298 -12.20 -18.15 14.43
N GLU A 299 -12.57 -18.65 13.25
CA GLU A 299 -11.62 -18.89 12.15
C GLU A 299 -11.37 -17.63 11.30
N GLY A 300 -12.03 -16.52 11.63
CA GLY A 300 -11.87 -15.25 10.91
C GLY A 300 -12.88 -15.04 9.77
N HIS A 301 -13.80 -15.98 9.54
CA HIS A 301 -14.84 -15.83 8.53
C HIS A 301 -16.16 -15.36 9.17
N TYR A 302 -16.82 -14.37 8.56
CA TYR A 302 -18.11 -13.85 9.01
C TYR A 302 -19.01 -13.47 7.84
N ARG A 303 -20.33 -13.46 8.04
CA ARG A 303 -21.29 -12.85 7.11
C ARG A 303 -22.32 -12.02 7.85
N ILE A 304 -22.81 -10.98 7.19
CA ILE A 304 -23.79 -10.05 7.75
C ILE A 304 -25.11 -10.25 7.00
N GLY A 305 -26.23 -10.40 7.70
CA GLY A 305 -27.55 -10.44 7.03
C GLY A 305 -27.82 -11.67 6.17
N GLY A 306 -27.06 -12.75 6.32
CA GLY A 306 -27.11 -13.89 5.39
C GLY A 306 -26.52 -13.59 4.00
N GLY A 307 -25.74 -12.51 3.88
CA GLY A 307 -25.00 -12.15 2.66
C GLY A 307 -23.76 -13.03 2.43
N GLU A 308 -22.84 -12.53 1.60
CA GLU A 308 -21.59 -13.21 1.30
C GLU A 308 -20.68 -13.34 2.53
N TRP A 309 -19.96 -14.46 2.61
CA TRP A 309 -18.90 -14.68 3.59
C TRP A 309 -17.70 -13.76 3.29
N LYS A 310 -17.16 -13.20 4.37
CA LYS A 310 -16.02 -12.29 4.39
C LYS A 310 -14.96 -12.84 5.32
N GLU A 311 -13.70 -12.60 4.99
CA GLU A 311 -12.54 -12.98 5.81
C GLU A 311 -11.97 -11.76 6.53
N ILE A 312 -11.63 -11.91 7.80
CA ILE A 312 -11.03 -10.88 8.63
C ILE A 312 -9.54 -10.77 8.28
N SER A 313 -9.21 -9.90 7.32
CA SER A 313 -7.82 -9.57 6.97
C SER A 313 -7.29 -8.33 7.72
N TYR A 314 -8.17 -7.41 8.13
CA TYR A 314 -7.84 -6.25 8.97
C TYR A 314 -9.01 -5.93 9.91
N ASN A 315 -8.78 -6.05 11.23
CA ASN A 315 -9.84 -6.22 12.23
C ASN A 315 -10.87 -5.09 12.37
N PHE A 316 -10.56 -3.85 11.97
CA PHE A 316 -11.50 -2.72 12.08
C PHE A 316 -10.93 -1.49 11.39
N ARG A 317 -11.79 -0.71 10.73
CA ARG A 317 -11.45 0.65 10.32
C ARG A 317 -11.90 1.62 11.40
N VAL A 318 -10.98 2.47 11.85
CA VAL A 318 -11.31 3.62 12.70
C VAL A 318 -11.20 4.88 11.84
N PRO A 319 -12.22 5.22 11.04
CA PRO A 319 -12.17 6.39 10.17
C PRO A 319 -12.17 7.71 10.95
N ARG A 320 -12.63 7.71 12.21
CA ARG A 320 -12.64 8.90 13.05
C ARG A 320 -12.32 8.52 14.49
N LEU A 321 -11.16 9.01 14.96
CA LEU A 321 -10.76 9.03 16.35
C LEU A 321 -10.57 10.50 16.75
N THR A 322 -11.43 11.00 17.64
CA THR A 322 -11.29 12.33 18.22
C THR A 322 -10.84 12.17 19.66
N ILE A 323 -9.65 12.66 19.99
CA ILE A 323 -9.15 12.74 21.36
C ILE A 323 -9.04 14.22 21.72
N GLN A 324 -9.75 14.65 22.76
CA GLN A 324 -9.68 16.01 23.29
C GLN A 324 -9.24 15.96 24.75
N ALA A 325 -8.11 16.60 25.05
CA ALA A 325 -7.69 16.86 26.41
C ALA A 325 -8.31 18.19 26.85
N LEU A 326 -9.17 18.13 27.86
CA LEU A 326 -9.84 19.26 28.47
C LEU A 326 -9.38 19.38 29.92
N ILE A 327 -9.40 20.59 30.47
CA ILE A 327 -9.20 20.81 31.90
C ILE A 327 -10.47 21.46 32.41
N ASP A 328 -11.22 20.71 33.21
CA ASP A 328 -12.42 21.19 33.87
C ASP A 328 -12.08 21.61 35.31
N LYS A 329 -12.76 22.66 35.79
CA LYS A 329 -12.51 23.20 37.14
C LYS A 329 -13.00 22.26 38.24
N GLU A 330 -13.98 21.42 37.96
CA GLU A 330 -14.59 20.51 38.93
C GLU A 330 -13.97 19.10 38.91
N THR A 331 -13.68 18.59 37.71
CA THR A 331 -13.15 17.22 37.54
C THR A 331 -11.66 17.13 37.22
N GLY A 332 -10.99 18.27 37.00
CA GLY A 332 -9.56 18.33 36.67
C GLY A 332 -9.27 17.96 35.21
N PRO A 333 -8.08 17.41 34.88
CA PRO A 333 -7.75 17.00 33.53
C PRO A 333 -8.62 15.82 33.08
N ARG A 334 -9.33 16.01 31.97
CA ARG A 334 -10.26 15.05 31.36
C ARG A 334 -9.83 14.76 29.92
N ILE A 335 -9.87 13.49 29.53
CA ILE A 335 -9.61 13.06 28.16
C ILE A 335 -10.93 12.53 27.58
N ASP A 336 -11.49 13.25 26.61
CA ASP A 336 -12.66 12.82 25.85
C ASP A 336 -12.20 12.07 24.60
N THR A 337 -12.65 10.83 24.44
CA THR A 337 -12.41 10.05 23.23
C THR A 337 -13.72 9.72 22.55
N SER A 338 -13.83 10.04 21.26
CA SER A 338 -14.91 9.58 20.38
C SER A 338 -14.31 8.70 19.29
N LEU A 339 -14.83 7.48 19.18
CA LEU A 339 -14.38 6.46 18.25
C LEU A 339 -15.56 6.06 17.36
N ARG A 340 -15.39 6.13 16.04
CA ARG A 340 -16.25 5.40 15.09
C ARG A 340 -15.50 4.17 14.62
N VAL A 341 -16.11 3.00 14.78
CA VAL A 341 -15.56 1.72 14.31
C VAL A 341 -16.45 1.23 13.16
N GLU A 342 -15.83 0.89 12.04
CA GLU A 342 -16.47 0.25 10.89
C GLU A 342 -15.85 -1.14 10.71
N ILE A 343 -16.70 -2.15 10.60
CA ILE A 343 -16.31 -3.52 10.25
C ILE A 343 -16.46 -3.61 8.72
N GLY A 344 -15.42 -4.07 8.02
CA GLY A 344 -15.30 -3.99 6.55
C GLY A 344 -16.58 -4.38 5.79
N GLU A 345 -17.01 -3.49 4.89
CA GLU A 345 -18.04 -3.75 3.88
C GLU A 345 -17.47 -4.48 2.65
#